data_AF-A0A7W0YT59-F1
#
_entry.id   AF-A0A7W0YT59-F1
#
_cell.length_a   1.000
_cell.length_b   1.000
_cell.length_c   1.000
_cell.angle_alpha   90.00
_cell.angle_beta   90.00
_cell.angle_gamma   90.00
#
_symmetry.space_group_name_H-M   'P 1'
#
loop_
_entity.id
_entity.type
_entity.pdbx_description
1 polymer ?
#
loop_
_entity_poly.entity_id
_entity_poly.type
_entity_poly.pdbx_seq_one_letter_code
_entity_poly.pdbx_strand_id
1 'polypeptide(L)'
;MTSARAQVAVAFVPARSGSERVPGKNVRALAGHPLLAYAIETALQSGVFARVVVSTDSQEIAEIARWYGAEVPFLRPAEYATA
;
A
#
# COMPACT_ATOMS: atom_id res chain seq x y z
N MET A 1 32.18 -21.78 -1.73
CA MET A 1 31.61 -20.45 -1.45
C MET A 1 30.20 -20.41 -2.03
N THR A 2 29.18 -20.62 -1.21
CA THR A 2 27.79 -20.52 -1.63
C THR A 2 27.50 -19.05 -1.90
N SER A 3 27.29 -18.67 -3.15
CA SER A 3 26.83 -17.33 -3.52
C SER A 3 25.49 -17.09 -2.82
N ALA A 4 25.46 -16.18 -1.86
CA ALA A 4 24.22 -15.73 -1.26
C ALA A 4 23.42 -15.02 -2.37
N ARG A 5 22.31 -15.61 -2.80
CA ARG A 5 21.36 -14.93 -3.67
C ARG A 5 20.92 -13.65 -2.95
N ALA A 6 21.10 -12.50 -3.59
CA ALA A 6 20.53 -11.26 -3.09
C ALA A 6 19.01 -11.44 -2.99
N GLN A 7 18.48 -11.44 -1.76
CA GLN A 7 17.05 -11.53 -1.54
C GLN A 7 16.43 -10.16 -1.83
N VAL A 8 15.42 -10.14 -2.69
CA VAL A 8 14.67 -8.93 -3.01
C VAL A 8 13.47 -8.83 -2.07
N ALA A 9 13.44 -7.81 -1.23
CA ALA A 9 12.33 -7.54 -0.32
C ALA A 9 11.29 -6.60 -0.97
N VAL A 10 10.01 -6.91 -0.78
CA VAL A 10 8.88 -6.09 -1.26
C VAL A 10 8.00 -5.73 -0.07
N ALA A 11 7.68 -4.44 0.09
CA ALA A 11 6.66 -4.01 1.03
C ALA A 11 5.28 -4.19 0.40
N PHE A 12 4.39 -4.90 1.08
CA PHE A 12 3.03 -5.13 0.64
C PHE A 12 2.04 -4.46 1.61
N VAL A 13 1.24 -3.52 1.09
CA VAL A 13 0.31 -2.71 1.88
C VAL A 13 -1.12 -3.02 1.46
N PRO A 14 -1.87 -3.85 2.21
CA PRO A 14 -3.27 -4.12 1.92
C PRO A 14 -4.16 -2.95 2.40
N ALA A 15 -4.88 -2.32 1.47
CA ALA A 15 -5.72 -1.16 1.75
C ALA A 15 -7.10 -1.31 1.11
N ARG A 16 -8.05 -1.95 1.82
CA ARG A 16 -9.44 -2.12 1.32
C ARG A 16 -10.30 -0.87 1.51
N SER A 17 -11.31 -0.69 0.66
CA SER A 17 -12.28 0.41 0.78
C SER A 17 -13.17 0.28 2.04
N GLY A 18 -13.66 -0.93 2.31
CA GLY A 18 -14.65 -1.25 3.35
C GLY A 18 -14.11 -1.28 4.79
N SER A 19 -13.49 -0.22 5.30
CA SER A 19 -13.04 -0.20 6.69
C SER A 19 -14.22 -0.19 7.69
N GLU A 20 -14.31 -1.21 8.55
CA GLU A 20 -15.47 -1.42 9.44
C GLU A 20 -15.50 -0.51 10.66
N ARG A 21 -14.38 -0.43 11.40
CA ARG A 21 -14.30 0.39 12.62
C ARG A 21 -14.28 1.89 12.32
N VAL A 22 -13.58 2.26 11.25
CA VAL A 22 -13.43 3.66 10.83
C VAL A 22 -13.67 3.72 9.31
N PRO A 23 -14.88 4.09 8.87
CA PRO A 23 -15.21 4.17 7.45
C PRO A 23 -14.23 5.05 6.67
N GLY A 24 -13.73 4.56 5.54
CA GLY A 24 -12.79 5.30 4.69
C GLY A 24 -11.44 5.62 5.35
N LYS A 25 -10.98 4.85 6.36
CA LYS A 25 -9.76 5.18 7.11
C LYS A 25 -8.54 5.46 6.23
N ASN A 26 -8.36 4.72 5.13
CA ASN A 26 -7.16 4.79 4.29
C ASN A 26 -7.04 6.12 3.52
N VAL A 27 -8.18 6.71 3.16
CA VAL A 27 -8.24 8.00 2.43
C VAL A 27 -8.45 9.18 3.37
N ARG A 28 -8.87 8.93 4.61
CA ARG A 28 -9.10 9.96 5.62
C ARG A 28 -7.79 10.69 5.93
N ALA A 29 -7.87 12.02 5.92
CA ALA A 29 -6.75 12.87 6.30
C ALA A 29 -6.40 12.68 7.79
N LEU A 30 -5.10 12.48 8.04
CA LEU A 30 -4.46 12.49 9.34
C LEU A 30 -3.27 13.44 9.20
N ALA A 31 -3.20 14.48 10.03
CA ALA A 31 -2.10 15.46 10.01
C ALA A 31 -1.69 15.97 8.60
N GLY A 32 -2.67 16.21 7.72
CA GLY A 32 -2.47 16.80 6.40
C GLY A 32 -2.33 15.81 5.24
N HIS A 33 -2.24 14.49 5.51
CA HIS A 33 -2.13 13.46 4.47
C HIS A 33 -3.11 12.30 4.69
N PRO A 34 -3.55 11.60 3.64
CA PRO A 34 -4.33 10.36 3.81
C PRO A 34 -3.59 9.36 4.68
N LEU A 35 -4.28 8.63 5.57
CA LEU A 35 -3.64 7.65 6.46
C LEU A 35 -2.73 6.66 5.72
N LEU A 36 -3.14 6.22 4.53
CA LEU A 36 -2.37 5.30 3.69
C LEU A 36 -0.98 5.85 3.31
N ALA A 37 -0.86 7.16 3.13
CA ALA A 37 0.38 7.81 2.71
C ALA A 37 1.53 7.52 3.67
N TYR A 38 1.26 7.49 4.97
CA TYR A 38 2.28 7.26 5.99
C TYR A 38 2.93 5.88 5.85
N ALA A 39 2.17 4.84 5.51
CA ALA A 39 2.72 3.50 5.30
C ALA A 39 3.59 3.45 4.04
N ILE A 40 3.16 4.11 2.96
CA ILE A 40 3.88 4.15 1.69
C ILE A 40 5.19 4.93 1.85
N GLU A 41 5.12 6.17 2.35
CA GLU A 41 6.28 7.03 2.56
C GLU A 41 7.30 6.38 3.49
N THR A 42 6.85 5.78 4.61
CA THR A 42 7.77 5.10 5.54
C THR A 42 8.48 3.94 4.85
N ALA A 43 7.77 3.13 4.05
CA ALA A 43 8.38 2.02 3.33
C ALA A 43 9.40 2.50 2.28
N LEU A 44 9.07 3.55 1.51
CA LEU A 44 9.97 4.15 0.53
C LEU A 44 11.21 4.77 1.18
N GLN A 45 11.01 5.61 2.20
CA GLN A 45 12.08 6.32 2.91
C GLN A 45 13.01 5.38 3.69
N SER A 46 12.53 4.18 4.07
CA SER A 46 13.36 3.19 4.75
C SER A 46 14.56 2.72 3.91
N GLY A 47 14.46 2.75 2.58
CA GLY A 47 15.47 2.18 1.68
C GLY A 47 15.64 0.65 1.79
N VAL A 48 14.78 -0.04 2.54
CA VAL A 48 14.88 -1.50 2.78
C VAL A 48 14.27 -2.31 1.64
N PHE A 49 13.19 -1.81 1.04
CA PHE A 49 12.40 -2.54 0.06
C PHE A 49 12.75 -2.12 -1.36
N ALA A 50 12.89 -3.10 -2.25
CA ALA A 50 13.08 -2.83 -3.67
C ALA A 50 11.82 -2.26 -4.33
N ARG A 51 10.64 -2.61 -3.79
CA ARG A 51 9.32 -2.21 -4.29
C ARG A 51 8.35 -2.03 -3.13
N VAL A 52 7.43 -1.08 -3.30
CA VAL A 52 6.30 -0.87 -2.39
C VAL A 52 5.01 -1.06 -3.20
N VAL A 53 4.23 -2.07 -2.86
CA VAL A 53 3.02 -2.45 -3.60
C VAL A 53 1.81 -2.26 -2.69
N VAL A 54 0.81 -1.52 -3.17
CA VAL A 54 -0.48 -1.38 -2.51
C VAL A 54 -1.50 -2.26 -3.21
N SER A 55 -2.20 -3.09 -2.43
CA SER A 55 -3.30 -3.92 -2.91
C SER A 55 -4.62 -3.34 -2.44
N THR A 56 -5.46 -2.93 -3.38
CA THR A 56 -6.75 -2.29 -3.10
C THR A 56 -7.81 -2.65 -4.14
N ASP A 57 -9.07 -2.67 -3.69
CA ASP A 57 -10.29 -2.80 -4.49
C ASP A 57 -10.88 -1.43 -4.89
N SER A 58 -10.30 -0.32 -4.42
CA SER A 58 -10.79 1.03 -4.71
C SER A 58 -9.85 1.78 -5.67
N GLN A 59 -10.45 2.38 -6.70
CA GLN A 59 -9.76 3.25 -7.64
C GLN A 59 -9.19 4.52 -6.95
N GLU A 60 -9.93 5.11 -6.01
CA GLU A 60 -9.49 6.28 -5.24
C GLU A 60 -8.23 5.96 -4.41
N ILE A 61 -8.26 4.81 -3.71
CA ILE A 61 -7.10 4.35 -2.94
C ILE A 61 -5.91 4.08 -3.86
N ALA A 62 -6.15 3.51 -5.05
CA ALA A 62 -5.11 3.23 -6.03
C ALA A 62 -4.45 4.52 -6.56
N GLU A 63 -5.23 5.56 -6.81
CA GLU A 63 -4.73 6.86 -7.26
C GLU A 63 -3.90 7.55 -6.18
N ILE A 64 -4.37 7.56 -4.93
CA ILE A 64 -3.60 8.06 -3.78
C ILE A 64 -2.29 7.28 -3.65
N ALA A 65 -2.33 5.95 -3.72
CA ALA A 65 -1.14 5.14 -3.58
C ALA A 65 -0.07 5.45 -4.65
N ARG A 66 -0.50 5.57 -5.91
CA ARG A 66 0.40 5.95 -7.02
C ARG A 66 0.95 7.35 -6.86
N TRP A 67 0.14 8.30 -6.39
CA TRP A 67 0.58 9.67 -6.10
C TRP A 67 1.73 9.69 -5.08
N TYR A 68 1.66 8.85 -4.04
CA TYR A 68 2.72 8.68 -3.04
C TYR A 68 3.85 7.73 -3.48
N GLY A 69 3.90 7.31 -4.74
CA GLY A 69 5.01 6.53 -5.30
C GLY A 69 4.93 5.01 -5.07
N ALA A 70 3.82 4.48 -4.54
CA ALA A 70 3.61 3.04 -4.48
C ALA A 70 3.08 2.49 -5.81
N GLU A 71 3.40 1.23 -6.07
CA GLU A 71 2.87 0.49 -7.21
C GLU A 71 1.47 -0.06 -6.90
N VAL A 72 0.56 0.04 -7.87
CA VAL A 72 -0.76 -0.61 -7.83
C VAL A 72 -0.95 -1.30 -9.18
N PRO A 73 -0.44 -2.54 -9.35
CA PRO A 73 -0.37 -3.21 -10.64
C PRO A 73 -1.75 -3.54 -11.21
N PHE A 74 -2.73 -3.80 -10.33
CA PHE A 74 -4.13 -4.02 -10.69
C PHE A 74 -5.03 -3.75 -9.48
N LEU A 75 -6.32 -3.59 -9.71
CA LEU A 75 -7.32 -3.55 -8.65
C LEU A 75 -7.60 -4.98 -8.17
N ARG A 76 -7.51 -5.17 -6.85
CA ARG A 76 -7.80 -6.43 -6.19
C ARG A 76 -9.29 -6.80 -6.41
N PRO A 77 -9.59 -8.00 -6.91
CA PRO A 77 -10.96 -8.49 -7.02
C PRO A 77 -11.71 -8.42 -5.68
N ALA A 78 -13.01 -8.10 -5.73
CA ALA A 78 -13.83 -7.90 -4.53
C ALA A 78 -13.90 -9.13 -3.62
N GLU A 79 -13.83 -10.34 -4.20
CA GLU A 79 -13.77 -11.62 -3.46
C GLU A 79 -12.56 -11.73 -2.50
N TYR A 80 -11.48 -10.99 -2.77
CA TYR A 80 -10.29 -10.93 -1.90
C TYR A 80 -10.28 -9.68 -1.00
N ALA A 81 -11.34 -8.87 -1.02
CA ALA A 81 -11.49 -7.64 -0.24
C ALA A 81 -12.45 -7.78 0.96
N THR A 82 -12.55 -9.00 1.49
CA THR A 82 -13.40 -9.33 2.64
C THR A 82 -12.81 -8.83 3.97
N ALA A 83 -13.62 -8.91 5.02
CA ALA A 83 -13.26 -8.56 6.39
C ALA A 83 -12.19 -9.48 6.99
#